data_AF-A0A482ZCR8-F1
#
_entry.id   AF-A0A482ZCR8-F1
#
_cell.length_a   1.000
_cell.length_b   1.000
_cell.length_c   1.000
_cell.angle_alpha   90.00
_cell.angle_beta   90.00
_cell.angle_gamma   90.00
#
_symmetry.space_group_name_H-M   'P 1'
#
loop_
_entity.id
_entity.type
_entity.pdbx_description
1 polymer ?
#
loop_
_entity_poly.entity_id
_entity_poly.type
_entity_poly.pdbx_seq_one_letter_code
_entity_poly.pdbx_strand_id
1 'polypeptide(L)' 'MLKLIEELDNVSSKYYKKLKNANDIVEVRISLGNNSFRLLGFEYKDKFVVLTNGFKKKDQKVLKSEINLAINRKKEHLK' A
#
# COMPACT_ATOMS: atom_id res chain seq x y z
N MET A 1 2.44 -5.28 -18.54
CA MET A 1 2.22 -3.85 -18.83
C MET A 1 1.66 -3.21 -17.56
N LEU A 2 2.49 -2.47 -16.82
CA LEU A 2 2.15 -1.87 -15.52
C LEU A 2 1.68 -0.41 -15.74
N LYS A 3 0.57 -0.22 -16.44
CA LYS A 3 -0.05 1.10 -16.67
C LYS A 3 -1.41 1.13 -15.98
N LEU A 4 -1.45 1.47 -14.68
CA LEU A 4 -2.70 1.88 -14.04
C LEU A 4 -2.53 2.70 -12.75
N ILE A 5 -1.47 3.49 -12.61
CA ILE A 5 -1.40 4.53 -11.58
C ILE A 5 -0.62 5.73 -12.15
N GLU A 6 -1.17 6.37 -13.19
CA GLU A 6 -0.60 7.63 -13.70
C GLU A 6 -1.63 8.75 -13.93
N GLU A 7 -2.94 8.49 -13.90
CA GLU A 7 -3.94 9.52 -14.29
C GLU A 7 -5.23 9.45 -13.45
N LEU A 8 -5.15 9.72 -12.14
CA LEU A 8 -6.34 10.08 -11.37
C LEU A 8 -5.99 11.18 -10.37
N ASP A 9 -6.45 12.41 -10.62
CA ASP A 9 -6.33 13.59 -9.74
C ASP A 9 -6.92 13.36 -8.34
N ASN A 10 -7.73 12.31 -8.18
CA ASN A 10 -8.27 11.88 -6.90
C ASN A 10 -8.20 10.35 -6.85
N VAL A 11 -7.20 9.79 -6.17
CA VAL A 11 -7.12 8.33 -6.00
C VAL A 11 -8.29 7.89 -5.14
N SER A 12 -9.30 7.30 -5.77
CA SER A 12 -10.48 6.80 -5.08
C SER A 12 -10.07 5.92 -3.89
N SER A 13 -10.80 6.02 -2.78
CA SER A 13 -10.62 5.15 -1.59
C SER A 13 -10.71 3.65 -1.91
N LYS A 14 -11.16 3.32 -3.12
CA LYS A 14 -11.13 1.97 -3.71
C LYS A 14 -9.73 1.47 -4.03
N TYR A 15 -8.78 2.34 -4.39
CA TYR A 15 -7.41 2.00 -4.79
C TYR A 15 -6.37 2.38 -3.76
N TYR A 16 -6.64 3.41 -2.96
CA TYR A 16 -5.73 3.92 -1.95
C TYR A 16 -6.44 4.11 -0.62
N LYS A 17 -5.87 3.59 0.47
CA LYS A 17 -6.44 3.71 1.80
C LYS A 17 -5.38 3.93 2.85
N LYS A 18 -5.40 5.08 3.52
CA LYS A 18 -4.66 5.28 4.78
C LYS A 18 -5.20 4.34 5.85
N LEU A 19 -4.33 3.52 6.43
CA LEU A 19 -4.70 2.60 7.49
C LEU A 19 -4.75 3.36 8.83
N LYS A 20 -5.86 3.21 9.57
CA LYS A 20 -5.97 3.78 10.93
C LYS A 20 -5.06 3.00 11.89
N ASN A 21 -4.39 3.71 12.79
CA ASN A 21 -3.51 3.13 13.82
C ASN A 21 -2.35 2.29 13.26
N ALA A 22 -1.78 2.72 12.12
CA ALA A 22 -0.74 1.98 11.42
C ALA A 22 0.49 2.84 11.07
N ASN A 23 0.86 3.83 11.89
CA ASN A 23 2.08 4.63 11.73
C ASN A 23 2.28 5.22 10.31
N ASP A 24 1.21 5.80 9.76
CA ASP A 24 1.12 6.37 8.39
C ASP A 24 1.37 5.37 7.27
N ILE A 25 1.13 4.07 7.52
CA ILE A 25 1.09 3.07 6.46
C ILE A 25 -0.19 3.21 5.65
N VAL A 26 -0.04 3.07 4.34
CA VAL A 26 -1.10 3.12 3.34
C VAL A 26 -1.25 1.78 2.66
N GLU A 27 -2.47 1.45 2.27
CA GLU A 27 -2.84 0.27 1.49
C GLU A 27 -3.14 0.70 0.05
N VAL A 28 -2.40 0.15 -0.91
CA VAL A 28 -2.67 0.26 -2.35
C VAL A 28 -3.30 -1.04 -2.84
N ARG A 29 -4.46 -0.94 -3.49
CA ARG A 29 -5.24 -2.07 -3.97
C ARG A 29 -5.10 -2.22 -5.47
N ILE A 30 -4.63 -3.37 -5.90
CA ILE A 30 -4.38 -3.70 -7.30
C ILE A 30 -5.27 -4.88 -7.69
N SER A 31 -5.92 -4.77 -8.84
CA SER A 31 -6.66 -5.87 -9.47
C SER A 31 -6.05 -6.12 -10.86
N LEU A 32 -5.57 -7.35 -11.08
CA LEU A 32 -4.95 -7.77 -12.34
C LEU A 32 -5.61 -9.07 -12.81
N GLY A 33 -6.45 -8.97 -13.83
CA GLY A 33 -7.30 -10.08 -14.28
C GLY A 33 -8.15 -10.62 -13.12
N ASN A 34 -8.08 -11.93 -12.88
CA ASN A 34 -8.80 -12.59 -11.77
C ASN A 34 -8.07 -12.52 -10.42
N ASN A 35 -6.90 -11.89 -10.36
CA ASN A 35 -6.11 -11.77 -9.15
C ASN A 35 -6.24 -10.38 -8.54
N SER A 36 -6.29 -10.31 -7.21
CA SER A 36 -6.24 -9.05 -6.47
C SER A 36 -5.08 -9.09 -5.48
N PHE A 37 -4.39 -7.96 -5.36
CA PHE A 37 -3.24 -7.76 -4.51
C PHE A 37 -3.44 -6.52 -3.66
N ARG A 38 -2.84 -6.55 -2.48
CA ARG A 38 -2.71 -5.39 -1.60
C ARG A 38 -1.24 -5.12 -1.38
N LEU A 39 -0.82 -3.91 -1.66
CA LEU A 39 0.51 -3.42 -1.33
C LEU A 39 0.41 -2.51 -0.12
N LEU A 40 1.37 -2.60 0.78
CA LEU A 40 1.54 -1.68 1.90
C LEU A 40 2.73 -0.78 1.63
N GLY A 41 2.65 0.46 2.10
CA GLY A 41 3.70 1.46 1.91
C GLY A 41 3.49 2.69 2.78
N PHE A 42 4.20 3.77 2.48
CA PHE A 42 4.05 5.05 3.15
C PHE A 42 4.25 6.22 2.19
N GLU A 43 3.65 7.37 2.50
CA GLU A 43 3.91 8.62 1.79
C GLU A 43 5.29 9.16 2.20
N TYR A 44 6.11 9.53 1.23
CA TYR A 44 7.40 10.16 1.45
C TYR A 44 7.43 11.55 0.83
N LYS A 45 7.76 12.54 1.66
CA LYS A 45 7.85 13.97 1.31
C LYS A 45 6.62 14.50 0.56
N ASP A 46 5.44 13.96 0.86
CA ASP A 46 4.16 14.33 0.25
C ASP A 46 4.14 14.26 -1.30
N LYS A 47 5.10 13.55 -1.91
CA LYS A 47 5.28 13.51 -3.37
C LYS A 47 5.10 12.11 -3.96
N PHE A 48 5.49 11.07 -3.24
CA PHE A 48 5.40 9.70 -3.73
C PHE A 48 5.09 8.70 -2.62
N VAL A 49 4.46 7.60 -3.01
CA VAL A 49 4.18 6.47 -2.12
C VAL A 49 5.28 5.42 -2.32
N VAL A 50 6.03 5.13 -1.26
CA VAL A 50 7.02 4.05 -1.23
C VAL A 50 6.33 2.76 -0.82
N LEU A 51 6.27 1.79 -1.73
CA LEU A 51 5.66 0.48 -1.49
C LEU A 51 6.70 -0.48 -0.90
N THR A 52 6.40 -1.08 0.24
CA THR A 52 7.35 -1.89 1.01
C THR A 52 7.12 -3.39 0.88
N ASN A 53 5.87 -3.83 0.81
CA ASN A 53 5.48 -5.24 0.72
C ASN A 53 4.12 -5.39 0.05
N GLY A 54 3.84 -6.60 -0.41
CA GLY A 54 2.58 -6.92 -1.07
C GLY A 54 2.16 -8.36 -0.82
N PHE A 55 0.85 -8.57 -0.78
CA PHE A 55 0.26 -9.89 -0.60
C PHE A 55 -0.95 -10.07 -1.52
N LYS A 56 -1.17 -11.31 -1.96
CA LYS A 56 -2.37 -11.67 -2.72
C LYS A 56 -3.59 -11.64 -1.79
N LYS A 57 -4.73 -11.16 -2.28
CA LYS A 57 -6.03 -11.23 -1.61
C LYS A 57 -6.48 -12.69 -1.50
N LYS A 58 -5.89 -13.42 -0.56
CA LYS A 58 -6.48 -14.66 -0.01
C LYS A 58 -7.31 -14.33 1.24
N ASP A 59 -6.84 -13.37 2.04
CA ASP A 59 -7.52 -12.94 3.26
C ASP A 59 -8.24 -11.58 3.11
N GLN A 60 -9.46 -11.48 3.64
CA GLN A 60 -10.24 -10.24 3.63
C GLN A 60 -9.58 -9.12 4.44
N LYS A 61 -8.81 -9.45 5.49
CA LYS A 61 -8.15 -8.49 6.38
C LYS A 61 -6.67 -8.37 6.06
N VAL A 62 -6.11 -7.17 6.25
CA VAL A 62 -4.66 -6.96 6.22
C VAL A 62 -4.07 -7.63 7.46
N LEU A 63 -3.12 -8.55 7.27
CA LEU A 63 -2.46 -9.22 8.39
C LEU A 63 -1.62 -8.21 9.19
N LYS A 64 -1.67 -8.28 10.52
CA LYS A 64 -0.88 -7.38 11.39
C LYS A 64 0.63 -7.55 11.14
N SER A 65 1.08 -8.74 10.77
CA SER A 65 2.47 -9.02 10.40
C SER A 65 2.93 -8.17 9.21
N GLU A 66 2.10 -8.05 8.17
CA GLU A 66 2.39 -7.25 6.98
C GLU A 66 2.47 -5.75 7.30
N ILE A 67 1.62 -5.27 8.23
CA ILE A 67 1.67 -3.88 8.71
C ILE A 67 2.96 -3.63 9.49
N ASN A 68 3.30 -4.51 10.43
CA ASN A 68 4.52 -4.39 11.23
C ASN A 68 5.77 -4.42 10.35
N LEU A 69 5.78 -5.27 9.31
CA LEU A 69 6.84 -5.34 8.33
C LEU A 69 7.00 -4.01 7.56
N ALA A 70 5.88 -3.43 7.11
CA ALA A 70 5.88 -2.13 6.43
C ALA A 70 6.42 -1.02 7.35
N ILE A 71 6.05 -1.02 8.63
CA ILE A 71 6.54 -0.06 9.63
C ILE A 71 8.05 -0.19 9.83
N ASN A 72 8.56 -1.41 9.96
CA ASN A 72 9.99 -1.66 10.14
C ASN A 72 10.79 -1.18 8.92
N ARG A 73 10.32 -1.50 7.71
CA ARG A 73 10.95 -1.06 6.45
C ARG A 73 10.92 0.46 6.28
N LYS A 74 9.83 1.13 6.68
CA LYS A 74 9.76 2.60 6.73
C LYS A 74 10.82 3.16 7.66
N LYS A 75 10.97 2.60 8.87
CA LYS A 75 12.01 3.04 9.82
C LYS A 75 13.42 2.86 9.28
N GLU A 76 13.69 1.75 8.60
CA GLU A 76 14.99 1.49 7.97
C GLU A 76 15.28 2.47 6.82
N HIS A 77 14.27 2.80 6.01
CA HIS A 77 14.43 3.75 4.90
C HIS A 77 14.64 5.21 5.36
N LEU A 78 14.13 5.57 6.54
CA LEU A 78 14.22 6.92 7.12
C LEU A 78 15.41 7.10 8.08
N LYS A 79 16.20 6.05 8.30
CA LYS A 79 17.51 6.18 8.97
C LYS A 79 18.50 6.86 8.04
#